data_AF-A0A969JIY7-F1
#
_entry.id   AF-A0A969JIY7-F1
#
_cell.length_a   1.000
_cell.length_b   1.000
_cell.length_c   1.000
_cell.angle_alpha   90.00
_cell.angle_beta   90.00
_cell.angle_gamma   90.00
#
_symmetry.space_group_name_H-M   'P 1'
#
loop_
_entity.id
_entity.type
_entity.pdbx_description
1 polymer ?
#
loop_
_entity_poly.entity_id
_entity_poly.type
_entity_poly.pdbx_seq_one_letter_code
_entity_poly.pdbx_strand_id
1 'polypeptide(L)'
;MTSSTLTPPGSSTPSTPKPRDVQLVPIAPGTLALRSRSWNRLRFEIEYALERGTTANSYIISGDKTALIDPPGGSFTEIFLDQLHQLSGQSGSSSFQPLWSRLWGQLQWVTQQSVNLEGFEFDLKQLDYLILGHVNVNRADTLKLLLQEIPNVTIVCSNPAATALKDALPDQALNLKIVRTSGKDKTLDLGQGHRLQLIRASTPRYPDSLLTYDPASRILFSDKFFGIHLCSEAAFDGDRTSLQEDRRYYFDCLMAPYARQVDILLDKLSPLAIRSYAPGHGSIVRYGTRELTRNYRRWSAAQKNQTSTIALLYASAYGNTATIGQALARGITKAGIGVETINCETATPEEIQAVADYCEGFIIGSPTLGGHAPTQIQMALGILLSTVPKTKPVGVFGSFGWSGEAIDLLESKLRDAGYSFGFDPIKVKFKPTDVTLKTCEEAGTDFAQQIKKANKIKSRQQGSAQSATQITATEQAVGRIVGSLCILTAKQGDVMSGMLASWVSQATFNPPGFTVAVAKDRAVESLLYSKSPFVLNILGEDTYQRPMKHFLKPFGPGEDRFAGLETETATNDCPILKDAISYLECEVENRMECGDHWVVYAVIKNGKVLRSNVKTAVHHRKAGTRY
;
A
#
# COMPACT_ATOMS: atom_id res chain seq x y z
N MET A 1 -22.42 37.44 -40.93
CA MET A 1 -21.14 37.04 -41.56
C MET A 1 -20.04 37.19 -40.53
N THR A 2 -19.55 36.06 -40.00
CA THR A 2 -18.15 35.66 -39.75
C THR A 2 -18.18 34.58 -38.67
N SER A 3 -17.86 33.36 -39.07
CA SER A 3 -17.80 32.17 -38.23
C SER A 3 -16.65 32.25 -37.23
N SER A 4 -16.93 32.06 -35.93
CA SER A 4 -15.92 31.61 -34.98
C SER A 4 -16.16 30.13 -34.68
N THR A 5 -15.50 29.27 -35.44
CA THR A 5 -15.33 27.85 -35.12
C THR A 5 -14.58 27.73 -33.80
N LEU A 6 -15.29 27.40 -32.73
CA LEU A 6 -14.70 26.92 -31.49
C LEU A 6 -14.13 25.52 -31.75
N THR A 7 -12.81 25.42 -31.81
CA THR A 7 -12.08 24.16 -31.81
C THR A 7 -12.42 23.39 -30.53
N PRO A 8 -12.76 22.09 -30.60
CA PRO A 8 -12.96 21.29 -29.39
C PRO A 8 -11.65 21.22 -28.60
N PRO A 9 -11.68 21.19 -27.26
CA PRO A 9 -10.48 20.92 -26.48
C PRO A 9 -9.92 19.56 -26.91
N GLY A 10 -8.64 19.57 -27.31
CA GLY A 10 -7.96 18.41 -27.85
C GLY A 10 -8.15 17.20 -26.94
N SER A 11 -8.56 16.09 -27.55
CA SER A 11 -8.44 14.76 -26.97
C SER A 11 -7.05 14.63 -26.36
N SER A 12 -6.97 14.38 -25.07
CA SER A 12 -5.72 14.03 -24.40
C SER A 12 -5.14 12.82 -25.11
N THR A 13 -4.14 13.06 -25.96
CA THR A 13 -3.25 12.01 -26.43
C THR A 13 -2.70 11.26 -25.22
N PRO A 14 -2.58 9.93 -25.25
CA PRO A 14 -1.95 9.20 -24.16
C PRO A 14 -0.56 9.80 -23.99
N SER A 15 -0.32 10.41 -22.82
CA SER A 15 0.97 11.03 -22.52
C SER A 15 2.04 9.98 -22.77
N THR A 16 3.00 10.28 -23.65
CA THR A 16 4.18 9.44 -23.81
C THR A 16 4.75 9.16 -22.41
N PRO A 17 4.94 7.89 -22.03
CA PRO A 17 5.35 7.55 -20.68
C PRO A 17 6.67 8.25 -20.40
N LYS A 18 6.66 9.17 -19.42
CA LYS A 18 7.87 9.88 -19.01
C LYS A 18 8.94 8.83 -18.66
N PRO A 19 10.17 8.95 -19.21
CA PRO A 19 11.23 7.99 -18.94
C PRO A 19 11.58 7.97 -17.44
N ARG A 20 12.19 6.87 -17.01
CA ARG A 20 12.79 6.80 -15.68
C ARG A 20 14.00 7.72 -15.64
N ASP A 21 14.24 8.33 -14.49
CA ASP A 21 15.39 9.21 -14.26
C ASP A 21 15.89 9.11 -12.81
N VAL A 22 16.94 9.86 -12.49
CA VAL A 22 17.42 10.03 -11.12
C VAL A 22 17.43 11.52 -10.79
N GLN A 23 16.61 11.91 -9.82
CA GLN A 23 16.57 13.28 -9.33
C GLN A 23 17.53 13.44 -8.14
N LEU A 24 18.49 14.36 -8.26
CA LEU A 24 19.42 14.73 -7.20
C LEU A 24 18.86 15.87 -6.36
N VAL A 25 18.87 15.70 -5.03
CA VAL A 25 18.28 16.67 -4.11
C VAL A 25 19.13 16.80 -2.84
N PRO A 26 19.80 17.95 -2.60
CA PRO A 26 20.43 18.23 -1.32
C PRO A 26 19.36 18.31 -0.21
N ILE A 27 19.49 17.49 0.83
CA ILE A 27 18.49 17.42 1.91
C ILE A 27 19.02 17.94 3.25
N ALA A 28 20.33 18.00 3.44
CA ALA A 28 20.99 18.64 4.58
C ALA A 28 22.45 18.94 4.19
N PRO A 29 23.19 19.74 4.97
CA PRO A 29 24.64 19.85 4.80
C PRO A 29 25.28 18.46 4.76
N GLY A 30 26.12 18.21 3.74
CA GLY A 30 26.77 16.92 3.54
C GLY A 30 25.83 15.75 3.23
N THR A 31 24.53 15.99 2.93
CA THR A 31 23.57 14.91 2.67
C THR A 31 22.79 15.13 1.37
N LEU A 32 22.92 14.18 0.45
CA LEU A 32 22.27 14.18 -0.87
C LEU A 32 21.28 13.02 -1.00
N ALA A 33 20.09 13.27 -1.52
CA ALA A 33 19.15 12.24 -1.93
C ALA A 33 19.24 12.01 -3.44
N LEU A 34 19.23 10.75 -3.85
CA LEU A 34 19.14 10.29 -5.23
C LEU A 34 17.81 9.56 -5.37
N ARG A 35 16.84 10.20 -6.00
CA ARG A 35 15.49 9.65 -6.17
C ARG A 35 15.41 9.02 -7.55
N SER A 36 15.56 7.71 -7.67
CA SER A 36 15.30 7.00 -8.93
C SER A 36 13.79 6.94 -9.17
N ARG A 37 13.28 7.61 -10.21
CA ARG A 37 11.83 7.83 -10.39
C ARG A 37 11.28 6.99 -11.53
N SER A 38 10.07 6.47 -11.32
CA SER A 38 9.26 5.81 -12.35
C SER A 38 7.86 6.41 -12.30
N TRP A 39 7.46 7.08 -13.38
CA TRP A 39 6.12 7.64 -13.54
C TRP A 39 5.06 6.56 -13.72
N ASN A 40 5.48 5.39 -14.22
CA ASN A 40 4.62 4.24 -14.38
C ASN A 40 4.71 3.31 -13.16
N ARG A 41 3.68 2.48 -13.02
CA ARG A 41 3.66 1.38 -12.07
C ARG A 41 4.90 0.49 -12.23
N LEU A 42 5.57 0.22 -11.11
CA LEU A 42 6.81 -0.55 -11.11
C LEU A 42 6.55 -2.07 -11.08
N ARG A 43 5.53 -2.51 -10.33
CA ARG A 43 5.24 -3.91 -10.07
C ARG A 43 3.74 -4.17 -9.86
N PHE A 44 3.35 -5.42 -10.11
CA PHE A 44 2.05 -5.97 -9.75
C PHE A 44 2.04 -6.38 -8.27
N GLU A 45 2.03 -5.37 -7.39
CA GLU A 45 1.79 -5.54 -5.96
C GLU A 45 0.67 -4.56 -5.56
N ILE A 46 -0.09 -4.88 -4.51
CA ILE A 46 -1.27 -4.11 -4.12
C ILE A 46 -0.90 -2.66 -3.76
N GLU A 47 0.28 -2.44 -3.18
CA GLU A 47 0.77 -1.10 -2.80
C GLU A 47 0.98 -0.14 -3.97
N TYR A 48 1.04 -0.63 -5.22
CA TYR A 48 1.15 0.19 -6.43
C TYR A 48 -0.17 0.35 -7.20
N ALA A 49 -1.30 -0.14 -6.68
CA ALA A 49 -2.56 -0.16 -7.43
C ALA A 49 -3.17 1.22 -7.71
N LEU A 50 -2.68 2.28 -7.05
CA LEU A 50 -3.05 3.66 -7.39
C LEU A 50 -2.44 4.14 -8.72
N GLU A 51 -1.43 3.44 -9.25
CA GLU A 51 -0.78 3.74 -10.54
C GLU A 51 -0.19 5.15 -10.66
N ARG A 52 0.15 5.78 -9.53
CA ARG A 52 0.74 7.13 -9.45
C ARG A 52 2.27 7.16 -9.63
N GLY A 53 2.85 6.05 -10.09
CA GLY A 53 4.30 5.86 -10.12
C GLY A 53 4.91 5.73 -8.72
N THR A 54 6.24 5.72 -8.65
CA THR A 54 6.99 5.65 -7.39
C THR A 54 8.39 6.22 -7.57
N THR A 55 9.09 6.43 -6.46
CA THR A 55 10.55 6.58 -6.44
C THR A 55 11.19 5.44 -5.65
N ALA A 56 12.47 5.16 -5.91
CA ALA A 56 13.38 4.43 -5.03
C ALA A 56 14.47 5.41 -4.60
N ASN A 57 14.46 5.80 -3.34
CA ASN A 57 15.34 6.85 -2.82
C ASN A 57 16.58 6.22 -2.18
N SER A 58 17.75 6.62 -2.67
CA SER A 58 19.05 6.38 -2.05
C SER A 58 19.57 7.67 -1.42
N TYR A 59 20.47 7.57 -0.46
CA TYR A 59 21.02 8.74 0.23
C TYR A 59 22.53 8.65 0.38
N ILE A 60 23.25 9.75 0.12
CA ILE A 60 24.68 9.88 0.38
C ILE A 60 24.86 10.82 1.55
N ILE A 61 25.69 10.42 2.52
CA ILE A 61 26.15 11.25 3.62
C ILE A 61 27.68 11.36 3.50
N SER A 62 28.18 12.57 3.33
CA SER A 62 29.60 12.89 3.24
C SER A 62 30.04 13.62 4.51
N GLY A 63 30.88 12.97 5.32
CA GLY A 63 31.61 13.58 6.43
C GLY A 63 33.12 13.44 6.22
N ASP A 64 33.84 13.04 7.27
CA ASP A 64 35.22 12.55 7.15
C ASP A 64 35.25 11.15 6.51
N LYS A 65 34.13 10.44 6.56
CA LYS A 65 33.83 9.20 5.85
C LYS A 65 32.54 9.34 5.07
N THR A 66 32.41 8.55 4.01
CA THR A 66 31.23 8.60 3.13
C THR A 66 30.37 7.35 3.28
N ALA A 67 29.06 7.53 3.38
CA ALA A 67 28.10 6.44 3.40
C ALA A 67 27.04 6.60 2.30
N LEU A 68 26.76 5.50 1.59
CA LEU A 68 25.63 5.37 0.68
C LEU A 68 24.58 4.49 1.35
N ILE A 69 23.34 4.98 1.37
CA ILE A 69 22.20 4.31 1.98
C ILE A 69 21.26 3.86 0.87
N ASP A 70 20.90 2.57 0.90
CA ASP A 70 19.82 1.96 0.13
C ASP A 70 19.86 2.14 -1.40
N PRO A 71 20.88 1.64 -2.13
CA PRO A 71 20.86 1.59 -3.60
C PRO A 71 19.56 0.98 -4.14
N PRO A 72 19.03 1.48 -5.27
CA PRO A 72 17.72 1.07 -5.75
C PRO A 72 17.73 -0.38 -6.24
N GLY A 73 16.57 -0.87 -6.65
CA GLY A 73 16.46 -2.21 -7.23
C GLY A 73 16.82 -2.27 -8.71
N GLY A 74 16.89 -3.50 -9.25
CA GLY A 74 17.28 -3.86 -10.62
C GLY A 74 16.68 -3.00 -11.73
N SER A 75 15.44 -2.54 -11.57
CA SER A 75 14.75 -1.69 -12.56
C SER A 75 15.35 -0.29 -12.75
N PHE A 76 16.24 0.14 -11.85
CA PHE A 76 16.90 1.45 -11.86
C PHE A 76 18.43 1.35 -11.89
N THR A 77 19.00 0.14 -11.98
CA THR A 77 20.45 -0.07 -11.81
C THR A 77 21.29 0.79 -12.74
N GLU A 78 21.03 0.74 -14.05
CA GLU A 78 21.81 1.45 -15.06
C GLU A 78 21.76 2.96 -14.82
N ILE A 79 20.56 3.56 -14.79
CA ILE A 79 20.39 5.00 -14.59
C ILE A 79 20.95 5.49 -13.24
N PHE A 80 20.94 4.63 -12.21
CA PHE A 80 21.50 4.95 -10.91
C PHE A 80 23.02 4.94 -10.91
N LEU A 81 23.64 3.91 -11.50
CA LEU A 81 25.10 3.82 -11.62
C LEU A 81 25.64 4.95 -12.49
N ASP A 82 25.00 5.24 -13.64
CA ASP A 82 25.38 6.35 -14.50
C ASP A 82 25.37 7.68 -13.73
N GLN A 83 24.32 7.92 -12.94
CA GLN A 83 24.22 9.14 -12.13
C GLN A 83 25.28 9.19 -11.03
N LEU A 84 25.60 8.03 -10.42
CA LEU A 84 26.61 7.90 -9.38
C LEU A 84 28.02 8.15 -9.94
N HIS A 85 28.32 7.66 -11.14
CA HIS A 85 29.58 7.92 -11.86
C HIS A 85 29.72 9.38 -12.25
N GLN A 86 28.65 10.02 -12.73
CA GLN A 86 28.66 11.45 -13.05
C GLN A 86 28.96 12.30 -11.80
N LEU A 87 28.35 11.96 -10.65
CA LEU A 87 28.66 12.61 -9.38
C LEU A 87 30.13 12.40 -8.98
N SER A 88 30.63 11.17 -9.15
CA SER A 88 32.03 10.84 -8.83
C SER A 88 33.04 11.59 -9.72
N GLY A 89 32.70 11.84 -10.99
CA GLY A 89 33.58 12.51 -11.96
C GLY A 89 33.66 14.03 -11.79
N GLN A 90 32.67 14.66 -11.15
CA GLN A 90 32.65 16.11 -10.90
C GLN A 90 33.65 16.55 -9.81
N SER A 91 34.14 15.63 -8.98
CA SER A 91 35.13 15.89 -7.92
C SER A 91 36.55 16.19 -8.45
N GLY A 92 36.78 16.10 -9.77
CA GLY A 92 38.08 16.34 -10.42
C GLY A 92 38.47 17.80 -10.65
N SER A 93 37.61 18.77 -10.32
CA SER A 93 37.95 20.19 -10.49
C SER A 93 37.33 21.07 -9.40
N SER A 94 38.05 21.35 -8.29
CA SER A 94 37.93 22.67 -7.68
C SER A 94 39.12 23.06 -6.80
N SER A 95 39.50 24.33 -6.94
CA SER A 95 40.37 25.12 -6.09
C SER A 95 39.67 25.49 -4.77
N PHE A 96 40.43 25.46 -3.67
CA PHE A 96 40.05 25.88 -2.31
C PHE A 96 39.04 27.05 -2.23
N GLN A 97 37.95 26.90 -1.46
CA GLN A 97 37.05 28.00 -1.11
C GLN A 97 37.06 28.36 0.39
N PRO A 98 36.89 29.65 0.77
CA PRO A 98 37.08 30.14 2.15
C PRO A 98 35.84 29.95 3.05
N LEU A 99 36.07 29.96 4.37
CA LEU A 99 35.09 29.72 5.45
C LEU A 99 33.77 30.53 5.36
N TRP A 100 33.77 31.70 4.70
CA TRP A 100 32.61 32.58 4.57
C TRP A 100 31.53 32.07 3.60
N SER A 101 31.88 31.23 2.61
CA SER A 101 30.89 30.62 1.69
C SER A 101 30.02 29.58 2.40
N ARG A 102 30.55 28.87 3.40
CA ARG A 102 29.80 27.91 4.24
C ARG A 102 28.71 28.58 5.08
N LEU A 103 28.93 29.81 5.54
CA LEU A 103 27.94 30.61 6.29
C LEU A 103 26.83 31.15 5.38
N TRP A 104 27.15 31.50 4.13
CA TRP A 104 26.15 31.95 3.15
C TRP A 104 25.27 30.80 2.62
N GLY A 105 25.83 29.59 2.49
CA GLY A 105 25.07 28.39 2.14
C GLY A 105 23.97 28.02 3.16
N GLN A 106 24.17 28.33 4.44
CA GLN A 106 23.13 28.16 5.47
C GLN A 106 21.97 29.16 5.33
N LEU A 107 22.23 30.35 4.78
CA LEU A 107 21.22 31.40 4.54
C LEU A 107 20.45 31.20 3.23
N GLN A 108 21.11 30.71 2.16
CA GLN A 108 20.46 30.37 0.89
C GLN A 108 19.53 29.15 0.97
N TRP A 109 19.72 28.28 1.97
CA TRP A 109 18.89 27.09 2.23
C TRP A 109 17.41 27.41 2.56
N VAL A 110 17.14 28.66 2.95
CA VAL A 110 15.79 29.12 3.35
C VAL A 110 14.93 29.52 2.15
N THR A 111 15.50 29.78 0.96
CA THR A 111 14.79 30.59 -0.04
C THR A 111 14.45 30.00 -1.41
N GLN A 112 15.10 28.99 -2.03
CA GLN A 112 14.60 28.48 -3.34
C GLN A 112 15.22 27.19 -3.96
N GLN A 113 14.54 26.75 -5.03
CA GLN A 113 14.48 25.45 -5.73
C GLN A 113 15.59 25.11 -6.75
N SER A 114 16.67 25.87 -6.89
CA SER A 114 17.77 25.50 -7.79
C SER A 114 18.74 24.56 -7.07
N VAL A 115 18.93 23.36 -7.62
CA VAL A 115 19.91 22.37 -7.15
C VAL A 115 21.32 22.93 -7.42
N ASN A 116 21.87 23.67 -6.46
CA ASN A 116 23.28 24.03 -6.51
C ASN A 116 24.07 22.91 -5.83
N LEU A 117 24.69 22.03 -6.64
CA LEU A 117 25.62 21.00 -6.16
C LEU A 117 27.01 21.57 -5.89
N GLU A 118 27.25 22.87 -6.09
CA GLU A 118 28.52 23.53 -5.77
C GLU A 118 28.96 23.19 -4.34
N GLY A 119 30.02 22.39 -4.23
CA GLY A 119 30.62 21.97 -2.97
C GLY A 119 30.18 20.62 -2.41
N PHE A 120 29.35 19.82 -3.11
CA PHE A 120 29.11 18.42 -2.75
C PHE A 120 30.15 17.51 -3.41
N GLU A 121 31.22 17.21 -2.70
CA GLU A 121 32.24 16.26 -3.14
C GLU A 121 31.83 14.82 -2.82
N PHE A 122 31.91 13.96 -3.84
CA PHE A 122 31.65 12.53 -3.74
C PHE A 122 32.60 11.78 -4.67
N ASP A 123 33.24 10.74 -4.18
CA ASP A 123 34.02 9.81 -4.99
C ASP A 123 33.57 8.38 -4.65
N LEU A 124 33.04 7.68 -5.65
CA LEU A 124 32.55 6.31 -5.48
C LEU A 124 33.67 5.38 -4.98
N LYS A 125 34.91 5.58 -5.43
CA LYS A 125 36.05 4.74 -5.03
C LYS A 125 36.47 4.96 -3.58
N GLN A 126 36.07 6.07 -2.98
CA GLN A 126 36.33 6.42 -1.58
C GLN A 126 35.13 6.12 -0.66
N LEU A 127 34.14 5.37 -1.14
CA LEU A 127 32.98 5.02 -0.33
C LEU A 127 33.38 4.08 0.82
N ASP A 128 33.25 4.55 2.06
CA ASP A 128 33.56 3.75 3.25
C ASP A 128 32.45 2.75 3.60
N TYR A 129 31.20 3.20 3.53
CA TYR A 129 30.05 2.45 4.04
C TYR A 129 28.92 2.34 3.04
N LEU A 130 28.37 1.13 2.96
CA LEU A 130 27.12 0.83 2.26
C LEU A 130 26.07 0.39 3.29
N ILE A 131 25.14 1.28 3.64
CA ILE A 131 24.12 1.02 4.66
C ILE A 131 22.85 0.49 3.97
N LEU A 132 22.40 -0.68 4.39
CA LEU A 132 21.22 -1.35 3.82
C LEU A 132 20.11 -1.38 4.87
N GLY A 133 19.05 -0.62 4.61
CA GLY A 133 17.83 -0.57 5.39
C GLY A 133 16.97 -1.82 5.22
N HIS A 134 16.96 -2.42 4.03
CA HIS A 134 16.48 -3.78 3.80
C HIS A 134 17.14 -4.41 2.57
N VAL A 135 17.02 -5.72 2.44
CA VAL A 135 17.58 -6.57 1.39
C VAL A 135 16.46 -7.38 0.76
N ASN A 136 16.46 -7.42 -0.58
CA ASN A 136 15.63 -8.35 -1.33
C ASN A 136 16.35 -8.73 -2.64
N VAL A 137 15.88 -9.78 -3.30
CA VAL A 137 16.46 -10.30 -4.55
C VAL A 137 16.61 -9.19 -5.61
N ASN A 138 15.65 -8.27 -5.70
CA ASN A 138 15.69 -7.20 -6.70
C ASN A 138 16.79 -6.16 -6.43
N ARG A 139 17.17 -5.92 -5.16
CA ARG A 139 18.32 -5.06 -4.82
C ARG A 139 19.66 -5.76 -5.05
N ALA A 140 19.70 -7.09 -5.04
CA ALA A 140 20.93 -7.85 -5.24
C ALA A 140 21.58 -7.58 -6.60
N ASP A 141 20.78 -7.33 -7.65
CA ASP A 141 21.28 -7.00 -8.99
C ASP A 141 22.15 -5.73 -8.98
N THR A 142 21.64 -4.67 -8.35
CA THR A 142 22.35 -3.38 -8.22
C THR A 142 23.56 -3.50 -7.30
N LEU A 143 23.42 -4.23 -6.18
CA LEU A 143 24.51 -4.46 -5.24
C LEU A 143 25.66 -5.23 -5.86
N LYS A 144 25.37 -6.25 -6.69
CA LYS A 144 26.38 -7.06 -7.37
C LYS A 144 27.29 -6.19 -8.24
N LEU A 145 26.71 -5.31 -9.06
CA LEU A 145 27.46 -4.41 -9.94
C LEU A 145 28.23 -3.36 -9.12
N LEU A 146 27.60 -2.77 -8.11
CA LEU A 146 28.27 -1.80 -7.25
C LEU A 146 29.49 -2.41 -6.55
N LEU A 147 29.35 -3.60 -5.96
CA LEU A 147 30.44 -4.29 -5.25
C LEU A 147 31.58 -4.78 -6.16
N GLN A 148 31.40 -4.82 -7.49
CA GLN A 148 32.50 -5.05 -8.43
C GLN A 148 33.42 -3.83 -8.53
N GLU A 149 32.88 -2.62 -8.38
CA GLU A 149 33.64 -1.36 -8.42
C GLU A 149 34.23 -0.99 -7.06
N ILE A 150 33.53 -1.32 -5.98
CA ILE A 150 33.92 -1.01 -4.59
C ILE A 150 34.01 -2.26 -3.70
N PRO A 151 34.92 -3.22 -4.01
CA PRO A 151 34.97 -4.51 -3.32
C PRO A 151 35.33 -4.43 -1.83
N ASN A 152 35.96 -3.34 -1.39
CA ASN A 152 36.41 -3.16 0.00
C ASN A 152 35.40 -2.42 0.89
N VAL A 153 34.26 -1.98 0.35
CA VAL A 153 33.26 -1.19 1.10
C VAL A 153 32.74 -1.99 2.29
N THR A 154 32.54 -1.33 3.44
CA THR A 154 31.94 -1.97 4.60
C THR A 154 30.42 -1.91 4.50
N ILE A 155 29.77 -3.05 4.34
CA ILE A 155 28.31 -3.16 4.27
C ILE A 155 27.73 -3.19 5.68
N VAL A 156 26.91 -2.20 6.01
CA VAL A 156 26.24 -2.08 7.31
C VAL A 156 24.80 -2.55 7.16
N CYS A 157 24.45 -3.64 7.83
CA CYS A 157 23.12 -4.23 7.71
C CYS A 157 22.71 -4.96 9.00
N SER A 158 21.45 -5.37 9.08
CA SER A 158 20.97 -6.19 10.19
C SER A 158 21.44 -7.65 10.09
N ASN A 159 21.27 -8.42 11.17
CA ASN A 159 21.61 -9.85 11.13
C ASN A 159 20.80 -10.65 10.10
N PRO A 160 19.46 -10.48 9.98
CA PRO A 160 18.71 -11.16 8.91
C PRO A 160 19.11 -10.69 7.50
N ALA A 161 19.42 -9.40 7.33
CA ALA A 161 19.94 -8.88 6.06
C ALA A 161 21.28 -9.53 5.68
N ALA A 162 22.18 -9.72 6.65
CA ALA A 162 23.48 -10.35 6.43
C ALA A 162 23.35 -11.79 5.92
N THR A 163 22.40 -12.56 6.46
CA THR A 163 22.08 -13.90 5.95
C THR A 163 21.53 -13.83 4.52
N ALA A 164 20.52 -12.98 4.28
CA ALA A 164 19.92 -12.83 2.96
C ALA A 164 20.93 -12.37 1.89
N LEU A 165 21.89 -11.52 2.24
CA LEU A 165 22.95 -11.07 1.33
C LEU A 165 23.92 -12.20 0.96
N LYS A 166 24.32 -13.04 1.93
CA LYS A 166 25.19 -14.19 1.67
C LYS A 166 24.52 -15.20 0.75
N ASP A 167 23.22 -15.41 0.92
CA ASP A 167 22.45 -16.31 0.06
C ASP A 167 22.26 -15.73 -1.35
N ALA A 168 22.07 -14.41 -1.46
CA ALA A 168 21.89 -13.74 -2.75
C ALA A 168 23.20 -13.54 -3.53
N LEU A 169 24.34 -13.45 -2.84
CA LEU A 169 25.68 -13.21 -3.41
C LEU A 169 26.68 -14.24 -2.87
N PRO A 170 26.50 -15.55 -3.14
CA PRO A 170 27.29 -16.62 -2.53
C PRO A 170 28.76 -16.59 -2.95
N ASP A 171 29.05 -16.10 -4.16
CA ASP A 171 30.40 -16.08 -4.74
C ASP A 171 31.20 -14.81 -4.38
N GLN A 172 30.63 -13.90 -3.58
CA GLN A 172 31.24 -12.60 -3.29
C GLN A 172 31.67 -12.51 -1.83
N ALA A 173 32.94 -12.16 -1.60
CA ALA A 173 33.43 -11.91 -0.25
C ALA A 173 32.86 -10.58 0.27
N LEU A 174 31.96 -10.64 1.25
CA LEU A 174 31.28 -9.46 1.79
C LEU A 174 31.96 -8.97 3.10
N ASN A 175 32.40 -7.72 3.12
CA ASN A 175 32.86 -7.06 4.35
C ASN A 175 31.65 -6.53 5.13
N LEU A 176 31.15 -7.31 6.10
CA LEU A 176 29.89 -7.05 6.81
C LEU A 176 30.08 -6.47 8.22
N LYS A 177 29.48 -5.32 8.48
CA LYS A 177 29.22 -4.79 9.83
C LYS A 177 27.78 -5.07 10.24
N ILE A 178 27.60 -6.11 11.06
CA ILE A 178 26.28 -6.62 11.44
C ILE A 178 25.74 -5.91 12.69
N VAL A 179 24.61 -5.23 12.54
CA VAL A 179 23.90 -4.55 13.64
C VAL A 179 23.01 -5.55 14.38
N ARG A 180 23.35 -5.82 15.64
CA ARG A 180 22.60 -6.73 16.54
C ARG A 180 21.72 -5.95 17.51
N THR A 181 20.60 -6.55 17.92
CA THR A 181 19.62 -5.94 18.84
C THR A 181 20.23 -5.55 20.20
N SER A 182 21.12 -6.37 20.74
CA SER A 182 21.81 -6.18 22.03
C SER A 182 23.26 -5.70 21.92
N GLY A 183 23.75 -5.41 20.72
CA GLY A 183 25.15 -5.05 20.47
C GLY A 183 25.49 -3.60 20.85
N LYS A 184 26.79 -3.35 21.11
CA LYS A 184 27.37 -2.00 21.21
C LYS A 184 27.50 -1.31 19.83
N ASP A 185 27.36 -2.07 18.74
CA ASP A 185 27.51 -1.63 17.34
C ASP A 185 26.29 -0.86 16.79
N LYS A 186 25.64 -0.03 17.61
CA LYS A 186 24.46 0.76 17.22
C LYS A 186 24.81 2.15 16.69
N THR A 187 26.09 2.50 16.66
CA THR A 187 26.54 3.79 16.16
C THR A 187 27.60 3.64 15.10
N LEU A 188 27.51 4.49 14.08
CA LEU A 188 28.50 4.62 13.01
C LEU A 188 28.90 6.09 12.91
N ASP A 189 30.17 6.38 13.13
CA ASP A 189 30.68 7.75 13.06
C ASP A 189 31.26 8.01 11.68
N LEU A 190 30.68 8.97 10.97
CA LEU A 190 31.15 9.44 9.68
C LEU A 190 31.99 10.72 9.80
N GLY A 191 32.23 11.23 11.00
CA GLY A 191 32.90 12.52 11.19
C GLY A 191 31.96 13.71 10.99
N GLN A 192 32.48 14.93 11.19
CA GLN A 192 31.72 16.19 11.05
C GLN A 192 30.39 16.25 11.84
N GLY A 193 30.30 15.49 12.94
CA GLY A 193 29.09 15.39 13.77
C GLY A 193 28.08 14.34 13.33
N HIS A 194 28.27 13.71 12.16
CA HIS A 194 27.41 12.63 11.64
C HIS A 194 27.67 11.31 12.37
N ARG A 195 27.21 11.23 13.62
CA ARG A 195 27.24 10.01 14.44
C ARG A 195 25.93 9.25 14.31
N LEU A 196 25.81 8.51 13.23
CA LEU A 196 24.61 7.76 12.86
C LEU A 196 24.22 6.76 13.94
N GLN A 197 22.93 6.67 14.24
CA GLN A 197 22.33 5.69 15.14
C GLN A 197 21.52 4.67 14.33
N LEU A 198 21.83 3.40 14.52
CA LEU A 198 21.29 2.28 13.76
C LEU A 198 20.17 1.60 14.58
N ILE A 199 18.94 1.59 14.06
CA ILE A 199 17.72 1.25 14.80
C ILE A 199 17.01 0.08 14.12
N ARG A 200 16.90 -1.05 14.81
CA ARG A 200 16.18 -2.23 14.30
C ARG A 200 14.66 -2.00 14.29
N ALA A 201 14.04 -2.20 13.13
CA ALA A 201 12.62 -1.94 12.87
C ALA A 201 11.90 -3.13 12.19
N SER A 202 12.19 -4.34 12.68
CA SER A 202 11.68 -5.58 12.10
C SER A 202 10.16 -5.68 12.07
N THR A 203 9.64 -6.09 10.92
CA THR A 203 8.25 -6.53 10.72
C THR A 203 8.25 -7.92 10.09
N PRO A 204 7.13 -8.67 10.13
CA PRO A 204 7.03 -9.95 9.43
C PRO A 204 7.38 -9.87 7.93
N ARG A 205 7.05 -8.76 7.26
CA ARG A 205 7.41 -8.54 5.84
C ARG A 205 8.88 -8.17 5.66
N TYR A 206 9.43 -7.37 6.57
CA TYR A 206 10.80 -6.86 6.53
C TYR A 206 11.53 -7.22 7.84
N PRO A 207 11.85 -8.51 8.07
CA PRO A 207 12.51 -8.96 9.30
C PRO A 207 13.91 -8.35 9.45
N ASP A 208 14.50 -8.00 8.33
CA ASP A 208 15.80 -7.42 8.12
C ASP A 208 15.84 -5.88 8.25
N SER A 209 14.67 -5.22 8.41
CA SER A 209 14.59 -3.76 8.42
C SER A 209 15.50 -3.08 9.45
N LEU A 210 16.23 -2.07 8.98
CA LEU A 210 17.18 -1.25 9.71
C LEU A 210 16.95 0.23 9.34
N LEU A 211 16.72 1.07 10.33
CA LEU A 211 16.63 2.52 10.13
C LEU A 211 17.93 3.17 10.57
N THR A 212 18.23 4.32 9.98
CA THR A 212 19.42 5.10 10.32
C THR A 212 18.99 6.50 10.73
N TYR A 213 19.33 6.93 11.94
CA TYR A 213 19.09 8.30 12.39
C TYR A 213 20.40 9.07 12.44
N ASP A 214 20.47 10.21 11.76
CA ASP A 214 21.59 11.12 11.85
C ASP A 214 21.25 12.29 12.81
N PRO A 215 21.90 12.39 13.99
CA PRO A 215 21.69 13.49 14.92
C PRO A 215 22.10 14.86 14.38
N ALA A 216 23.09 14.94 13.49
CA ALA A 216 23.59 16.21 12.95
C ALA A 216 22.54 16.87 12.05
N SER A 217 22.04 16.13 11.07
CA SER A 217 20.97 16.60 10.17
C SER A 217 19.56 16.49 10.77
N ARG A 218 19.39 15.70 11.85
CA ARG A 218 18.09 15.32 12.43
C ARG A 218 17.16 14.62 11.45
N ILE A 219 17.76 13.85 10.54
CA ILE A 219 17.06 13.05 9.53
C ILE A 219 17.02 11.60 10.00
N LEU A 220 15.83 10.99 9.95
CA LEU A 220 15.69 9.55 10.05
C LEU A 220 15.51 8.98 8.64
N PHE A 221 16.51 8.23 8.17
CA PHE A 221 16.41 7.38 6.99
C PHE A 221 15.54 6.18 7.35
N SER A 222 14.29 6.24 6.90
CA SER A 222 13.20 5.42 7.42
C SER A 222 12.85 4.23 6.53
N ASP A 223 13.56 4.04 5.41
CA ASP A 223 13.38 2.92 4.49
C ASP A 223 11.90 2.69 4.14
N LYS A 224 11.29 1.55 4.51
CA LYS A 224 9.87 1.26 4.24
C LYS A 224 8.89 2.05 5.10
N PHE A 225 9.32 2.71 6.17
CA PHE A 225 8.43 3.49 7.03
C PHE A 225 8.28 4.93 6.52
N PHE A 226 7.08 5.50 6.70
CA PHE A 226 6.74 6.88 6.35
C PHE A 226 6.83 7.23 4.85
N GLY A 227 6.90 6.23 3.97
CA GLY A 227 6.95 6.41 2.51
C GLY A 227 5.58 6.59 1.86
N ILE A 228 5.62 6.79 0.54
CA ILE A 228 4.47 6.76 -0.37
C ILE A 228 4.88 6.22 -1.74
N HIS A 229 3.95 5.60 -2.47
CA HIS A 229 4.12 5.27 -3.88
C HIS A 229 3.50 6.36 -4.76
N LEU A 230 4.27 7.42 -4.95
CA LEU A 230 3.93 8.55 -5.81
C LEU A 230 5.21 9.04 -6.49
N CYS A 231 5.17 9.17 -7.81
CA CYS A 231 6.21 9.85 -8.57
C CYS A 231 5.85 11.33 -8.71
N SER A 232 6.76 12.22 -8.31
CA SER A 232 6.56 13.67 -8.42
C SER A 232 7.86 14.43 -8.63
N GLU A 233 7.75 15.61 -9.24
CA GLU A 233 8.86 16.57 -9.34
C GLU A 233 9.25 17.12 -7.96
N ALA A 234 8.28 17.28 -7.06
CA ALA A 234 8.52 17.75 -5.70
C ALA A 234 9.29 16.70 -4.88
N ALA A 235 10.50 17.06 -4.46
CA ALA A 235 11.32 16.21 -3.60
C ALA A 235 10.85 16.16 -2.14
N PHE A 236 10.20 17.24 -1.67
CA PHE A 236 9.71 17.39 -0.31
C PHE A 236 8.18 17.41 -0.28
N ASP A 237 7.62 17.10 0.88
CA ASP A 237 6.19 16.99 1.13
C ASP A 237 5.47 18.34 1.35
N GLY A 238 5.68 19.31 0.46
CA GLY A 238 5.13 20.66 0.58
C GLY A 238 3.60 20.70 0.63
N ASP A 239 2.95 20.06 -0.33
CA ASP A 239 1.48 19.93 -0.36
C ASP A 239 1.03 18.73 0.49
N ARG A 240 0.85 18.96 1.78
CA ARG A 240 0.51 17.89 2.73
C ARG A 240 -0.87 17.29 2.49
N THR A 241 -1.81 18.08 1.97
CA THR A 241 -3.21 17.68 1.81
C THR A 241 -3.38 16.70 0.67
N SER A 242 -2.77 16.96 -0.50
CA SER A 242 -2.84 16.02 -1.63
C SER A 242 -2.17 14.68 -1.33
N LEU A 243 -1.11 14.68 -0.51
CA LEU A 243 -0.37 13.46 -0.14
C LEU A 243 -1.09 12.58 0.88
N GLN A 244 -2.19 13.04 1.48
CA GLN A 244 -2.84 12.32 2.58
C GLN A 244 -3.42 10.97 2.13
N GLU A 245 -4.01 10.91 0.93
CA GLU A 245 -4.57 9.68 0.36
C GLU A 245 -3.46 8.64 0.12
N ASP A 246 -2.35 9.03 -0.50
CA ASP A 246 -1.22 8.13 -0.77
C ASP A 246 -0.55 7.64 0.51
N ARG A 247 -0.38 8.52 1.50
CA ARG A 247 0.17 8.16 2.84
C ARG A 247 -0.71 7.16 3.55
N ARG A 248 -2.03 7.36 3.52
CA ARG A 248 -2.98 6.44 4.13
C ARG A 248 -2.97 5.11 3.39
N TYR A 249 -3.02 5.12 2.07
CA TYR A 249 -2.98 3.91 1.26
C TYR A 249 -1.71 3.10 1.50
N TYR A 250 -0.56 3.77 1.52
CA TYR A 250 0.73 3.16 1.83
C TYR A 250 0.73 2.51 3.22
N PHE A 251 0.25 3.22 4.25
CA PHE A 251 0.11 2.65 5.59
C PHE A 251 -0.81 1.42 5.60
N ASP A 252 -1.97 1.53 4.97
CA ASP A 252 -2.97 0.47 4.95
C ASP A 252 -2.44 -0.82 4.29
N CYS A 253 -1.63 -0.70 3.24
CA CYS A 253 -1.05 -1.84 2.54
C CYS A 253 0.17 -2.44 3.26
N LEU A 254 1.06 -1.59 3.78
CA LEU A 254 2.39 -2.01 4.24
C LEU A 254 2.53 -2.07 5.76
N MET A 255 1.69 -1.38 6.51
CA MET A 255 1.85 -1.15 7.95
C MET A 255 0.68 -1.67 8.78
N ALA A 256 -0.55 -1.58 8.27
CA ALA A 256 -1.75 -1.99 9.02
C ALA A 256 -1.70 -3.46 9.51
N PRO A 257 -1.23 -4.45 8.73
CA PRO A 257 -1.10 -5.84 9.21
C PRO A 257 -0.02 -6.03 10.29
N TYR A 258 0.79 -5.00 10.55
CA TYR A 258 1.92 -5.00 11.50
C TYR A 258 1.79 -3.88 12.55
N ALA A 259 0.55 -3.45 12.84
CA ALA A 259 0.27 -2.29 13.69
C ALA A 259 0.98 -2.35 15.07
N ARG A 260 1.14 -3.56 15.65
CA ARG A 260 1.86 -3.78 16.91
C ARG A 260 3.35 -3.43 16.77
N GLN A 261 4.02 -3.93 15.73
CA GLN A 261 5.44 -3.67 15.45
C GLN A 261 5.67 -2.19 15.12
N VAL A 262 4.73 -1.58 14.37
CA VAL A 262 4.76 -0.15 14.06
C VAL A 262 4.68 0.70 15.32
N ASP A 263 3.80 0.38 16.28
CA ASP A 263 3.70 1.14 17.52
C ASP A 263 4.95 1.01 18.40
N ILE A 264 5.51 -0.20 18.53
CA ILE A 264 6.77 -0.42 19.24
C ILE A 264 7.90 0.40 18.60
N LEU A 265 7.94 0.49 17.27
CA LEU A 265 8.89 1.34 16.56
C LEU A 265 8.66 2.81 16.88
N LEU A 266 7.42 3.30 16.85
CA LEU A 266 7.12 4.69 17.16
C LEU A 266 7.50 5.07 18.60
N ASP A 267 7.40 4.13 19.56
CA ASP A 267 7.90 4.32 20.93
C ASP A 267 9.43 4.48 20.94
N LYS A 268 10.15 3.60 20.22
CA LYS A 268 11.62 3.68 20.06
C LYS A 268 12.08 4.97 19.40
N LEU A 269 11.29 5.54 18.49
CA LEU A 269 11.61 6.79 17.78
C LEU A 269 11.27 8.04 18.60
N SER A 270 10.39 7.94 19.60
CA SER A 270 9.93 9.09 20.40
C SER A 270 11.02 9.92 21.11
N PRO A 271 12.13 9.35 21.64
CA PRO A 271 13.18 10.15 22.27
C PRO A 271 14.09 10.88 21.27
N LEU A 272 14.00 10.58 19.98
CA LEU A 272 14.87 11.16 18.95
C LEU A 272 14.33 12.50 18.47
N ALA A 273 15.21 13.49 18.34
CA ALA A 273 14.86 14.83 17.88
C ALA A 273 14.70 14.90 16.35
N ILE A 274 13.81 14.09 15.79
CA ILE A 274 13.64 13.96 14.34
C ILE A 274 12.93 15.18 13.75
N ARG A 275 13.52 15.77 12.70
CA ARG A 275 12.93 16.87 11.92
C ARG A 275 12.50 16.48 10.53
N SER A 276 13.02 15.38 9.99
CA SER A 276 12.66 14.90 8.66
C SER A 276 12.70 13.38 8.61
N TYR A 277 11.78 12.77 7.88
CA TYR A 277 11.90 11.37 7.43
C TYR A 277 12.43 11.34 6.01
N ALA A 278 13.38 10.47 5.75
CA ALA A 278 13.96 10.18 4.44
C ALA A 278 13.59 8.72 4.08
N PRO A 279 12.37 8.49 3.54
CA PRO A 279 11.88 7.15 3.25
C PRO A 279 12.49 6.59 1.97
N GLY A 280 12.45 5.27 1.78
CA GLY A 280 12.88 4.61 0.55
C GLY A 280 11.97 4.87 -0.65
N HIS A 281 10.76 5.41 -0.45
CA HIS A 281 9.80 5.71 -1.51
C HIS A 281 9.10 7.06 -1.29
N GLY A 282 8.94 7.83 -2.38
CA GLY A 282 8.15 9.05 -2.41
C GLY A 282 8.95 10.31 -2.08
N SER A 283 8.25 11.32 -1.55
CA SER A 283 8.84 12.58 -1.10
C SER A 283 9.51 12.45 0.27
N ILE A 284 10.59 13.19 0.48
CA ILE A 284 11.18 13.41 1.81
C ILE A 284 10.18 14.17 2.68
N VAL A 285 9.92 13.66 3.89
CA VAL A 285 8.90 14.18 4.80
C VAL A 285 9.54 15.19 5.75
N ARG A 286 9.44 16.47 5.44
CA ARG A 286 10.02 17.59 6.21
C ARG A 286 8.95 18.47 6.85
N TYR A 287 7.88 18.76 6.13
CA TYR A 287 6.83 19.67 6.59
C TYR A 287 5.73 18.92 7.36
N GLY A 288 5.43 17.70 6.93
CA GLY A 288 4.40 16.83 7.51
C GLY A 288 4.90 15.86 8.57
N THR A 289 6.16 15.94 9.04
CA THR A 289 6.77 14.93 9.93
C THR A 289 5.90 14.65 11.16
N ARG A 290 5.57 15.68 11.95
CA ARG A 290 4.75 15.53 13.18
C ARG A 290 3.33 15.02 12.91
N GLU A 291 2.73 15.51 11.83
CA GLU A 291 1.38 15.13 11.42
C GLU A 291 1.35 13.66 11.00
N LEU A 292 2.32 13.23 10.20
CA LEU A 292 2.44 11.85 9.75
C LEU A 292 2.72 10.90 10.91
N THR A 293 3.58 11.26 11.87
CA THR A 293 3.80 10.46 13.08
C THR A 293 2.51 10.27 13.87
N ARG A 294 1.71 11.33 14.04
CA ARG A 294 0.41 11.28 14.73
C ARG A 294 -0.59 10.43 13.97
N ASN A 295 -0.61 10.54 12.64
CA ASN A 295 -1.46 9.73 11.78
C ASN A 295 -1.11 8.24 11.90
N TYR A 296 0.17 7.87 11.84
CA TYR A 296 0.63 6.49 12.06
C TYR A 296 0.18 5.95 13.43
N ARG A 297 0.35 6.72 14.52
CA ARG A 297 -0.17 6.34 15.85
C ARG A 297 -1.68 6.10 15.86
N ARG A 298 -2.45 7.02 15.25
CA ARG A 298 -3.92 6.92 15.18
C ARG A 298 -4.35 5.72 14.37
N TRP A 299 -3.74 5.48 13.22
CA TRP A 299 -4.07 4.36 12.33
C TRP A 299 -3.68 3.02 12.96
N SER A 300 -2.50 2.91 13.58
CA SER A 300 -2.09 1.71 14.33
C SER A 300 -3.03 1.42 15.50
N ALA A 301 -3.41 2.44 16.28
CA ALA A 301 -4.38 2.28 17.36
C ALA A 301 -5.76 1.81 16.84
N ALA A 302 -6.22 2.36 15.71
CA ALA A 302 -7.48 1.93 15.10
C ALA A 302 -7.45 0.46 14.65
N GLN A 303 -6.30 -0.06 14.21
CA GLN A 303 -6.14 -1.47 13.85
C GLN A 303 -6.07 -2.38 15.09
N LYS A 304 -5.33 -1.99 16.13
CA LYS A 304 -5.23 -2.79 17.36
C LYS A 304 -6.52 -2.83 18.17
N ASN A 305 -7.33 -1.78 18.10
CA ASN A 305 -8.59 -1.68 18.84
C ASN A 305 -9.76 -2.38 18.12
N GLN A 306 -9.50 -3.10 17.02
CA GLN A 306 -10.53 -3.93 16.40
C GLN A 306 -10.92 -5.08 17.35
N THR A 307 -12.22 -5.37 17.43
CA THR A 307 -12.76 -6.39 18.35
C THR A 307 -12.50 -7.82 17.89
N SER A 308 -12.08 -8.00 16.65
CA SER A 308 -11.85 -9.31 16.04
C SER A 308 -10.57 -9.22 15.22
N THR A 309 -9.75 -10.25 15.32
CA THR A 309 -8.46 -10.33 14.64
C THR A 309 -8.34 -11.66 13.92
N ILE A 310 -7.86 -11.64 12.69
CA ILE A 310 -7.54 -12.84 11.90
C ILE A 310 -6.02 -13.04 11.90
N ALA A 311 -5.59 -14.28 12.12
CA ALA A 311 -4.19 -14.66 11.96
C ALA A 311 -3.90 -14.94 10.48
N LEU A 312 -2.91 -14.27 9.88
CA LEU A 312 -2.47 -14.57 8.51
C LEU A 312 -1.04 -15.06 8.53
N LEU A 313 -0.84 -16.36 8.31
CA LEU A 313 0.45 -17.02 8.36
C LEU A 313 0.93 -17.32 6.94
N TYR A 314 2.19 -17.07 6.63
CA TYR A 314 2.74 -17.40 5.32
C TYR A 314 4.24 -17.73 5.34
N ALA A 315 4.68 -18.41 4.29
CA ALA A 315 6.07 -18.50 3.86
C ALA A 315 6.13 -18.08 2.38
N SER A 316 7.28 -17.62 1.89
CA SER A 316 7.40 -17.22 0.50
C SER A 316 8.84 -17.22 0.00
N ALA A 317 9.21 -18.26 -0.75
CA ALA A 317 10.54 -18.37 -1.35
C ALA A 317 10.87 -17.21 -2.32
N TYR A 318 9.92 -16.83 -3.17
CA TYR A 318 10.13 -15.81 -4.23
C TYR A 318 9.18 -14.61 -4.11
N GLY A 319 8.53 -14.41 -2.96
CA GLY A 319 7.65 -13.27 -2.69
C GLY A 319 6.23 -13.34 -3.28
N ASN A 320 5.93 -14.25 -4.21
CA ASN A 320 4.57 -14.35 -4.80
C ASN A 320 3.49 -14.66 -3.75
N THR A 321 3.72 -15.66 -2.89
CA THR A 321 2.80 -15.99 -1.79
C THR A 321 2.64 -14.81 -0.83
N ALA A 322 3.73 -14.12 -0.48
CA ALA A 322 3.65 -12.92 0.36
C ALA A 322 2.78 -11.82 -0.28
N THR A 323 2.86 -11.65 -1.61
CA THR A 323 2.07 -10.68 -2.37
C THR A 323 0.56 -11.02 -2.31
N ILE A 324 0.21 -12.30 -2.43
CA ILE A 324 -1.17 -12.78 -2.29
C ILE A 324 -1.68 -12.53 -0.85
N GLY A 325 -0.86 -12.84 0.15
CA GLY A 325 -1.18 -12.62 1.55
C GLY A 325 -1.46 -11.16 1.89
N GLN A 326 -0.72 -10.23 1.27
CA GLN A 326 -0.95 -8.78 1.44
C GLN A 326 -2.30 -8.33 0.85
N ALA A 327 -2.68 -8.86 -0.32
CA ALA A 327 -3.98 -8.56 -0.91
C ALA A 327 -5.13 -9.06 -0.03
N LEU A 328 -5.02 -10.29 0.51
CA LEU A 328 -5.96 -10.83 1.50
C LEU A 328 -6.03 -9.96 2.76
N ALA A 329 -4.88 -9.60 3.34
CA ALA A 329 -4.80 -8.73 4.52
C ALA A 329 -5.47 -7.37 4.28
N ARG A 330 -5.28 -6.79 3.10
CA ARG A 330 -5.93 -5.53 2.71
C ARG A 330 -7.46 -5.68 2.67
N GLY A 331 -7.95 -6.76 2.07
CA GLY A 331 -9.38 -7.09 2.04
C GLY A 331 -10.01 -7.20 3.43
N ILE A 332 -9.29 -7.83 4.36
CA ILE A 332 -9.75 -8.00 5.75
C ILE A 332 -9.74 -6.66 6.51
N THR A 333 -8.62 -5.94 6.45
CA THR A 333 -8.45 -4.69 7.20
C THR A 333 -9.37 -3.58 6.73
N LYS A 334 -9.63 -3.47 5.41
CA LYS A 334 -10.62 -2.50 4.88
C LYS A 334 -12.04 -2.83 5.32
N ALA A 335 -12.34 -4.11 5.50
CA ALA A 335 -13.61 -4.57 6.02
C ALA A 335 -13.73 -4.36 7.53
N GLY A 336 -12.73 -3.77 8.20
CA GLY A 336 -12.77 -3.42 9.62
C GLY A 336 -12.68 -4.63 10.55
N ILE A 337 -11.82 -5.59 10.20
CA ILE A 337 -11.33 -6.64 11.09
C ILE A 337 -9.79 -6.51 11.17
N GLY A 338 -9.22 -6.70 12.35
CA GLY A 338 -7.77 -6.67 12.54
C GLY A 338 -7.09 -7.86 11.85
N VAL A 339 -5.86 -7.68 11.40
CA VAL A 339 -5.02 -8.76 10.90
C VAL A 339 -3.72 -8.77 11.68
N GLU A 340 -3.33 -9.93 12.20
CA GLU A 340 -1.95 -10.15 12.64
C GLU A 340 -1.28 -11.12 11.66
N THR A 341 -0.33 -10.58 10.92
CA THR A 341 0.42 -11.36 9.94
C THR A 341 1.68 -11.96 10.55
N ILE A 342 1.95 -13.24 10.26
CA ILE A 342 3.13 -13.98 10.72
C ILE A 342 3.88 -14.54 9.51
N ASN A 343 5.18 -14.24 9.44
CA ASN A 343 6.08 -14.87 8.50
C ASN A 343 6.71 -16.10 9.17
N CYS A 344 6.27 -17.29 8.78
CA CYS A 344 6.69 -18.56 9.37
C CYS A 344 8.18 -18.85 9.16
N GLU A 345 8.84 -18.22 8.19
CA GLU A 345 10.28 -18.39 7.96
C GLU A 345 11.13 -17.82 9.10
N THR A 346 10.59 -16.85 9.84
CA THR A 346 11.31 -16.11 10.89
C THR A 346 10.65 -16.18 12.27
N ALA A 347 9.37 -16.55 12.33
CA ALA A 347 8.61 -16.55 13.57
C ALA A 347 8.96 -17.75 14.47
N THR A 348 8.93 -17.54 15.78
CA THR A 348 9.08 -18.64 16.74
C THR A 348 7.75 -19.39 16.95
N PRO A 349 7.77 -20.65 17.40
CA PRO A 349 6.55 -21.38 17.76
C PRO A 349 5.67 -20.63 18.77
N GLU A 350 6.27 -19.93 19.73
CA GLU A 350 5.56 -19.15 20.75
C GLU A 350 4.84 -17.94 20.14
N GLU A 351 5.43 -17.29 19.14
CA GLU A 351 4.78 -16.19 18.41
C GLU A 351 3.56 -16.70 17.63
N ILE A 352 3.67 -17.87 16.99
CA ILE A 352 2.56 -18.51 16.28
C ILE A 352 1.44 -18.89 17.26
N GLN A 353 1.80 -19.52 18.38
CA GLN A 353 0.88 -19.91 19.45
C GLN A 353 0.12 -18.70 19.99
N ALA A 354 0.85 -17.63 20.33
CA ALA A 354 0.27 -16.42 20.91
C ALA A 354 -0.81 -15.81 20.01
N VAL A 355 -0.65 -15.83 18.69
CA VAL A 355 -1.69 -15.34 17.76
C VAL A 355 -2.83 -16.33 17.60
N ALA A 356 -2.52 -17.63 17.57
CA ALA A 356 -3.51 -18.70 17.45
C ALA A 356 -4.48 -18.75 18.63
N ASP A 357 -4.02 -18.40 19.84
CA ASP A 357 -4.82 -18.42 21.07
C ASP A 357 -6.04 -17.49 21.01
N TYR A 358 -5.90 -16.31 20.38
CA TYR A 358 -6.93 -15.27 20.44
C TYR A 358 -7.59 -14.94 19.08
N CYS A 359 -7.08 -15.43 17.94
CA CYS A 359 -7.63 -15.09 16.63
C CYS A 359 -9.08 -15.59 16.46
N GLU A 360 -9.91 -14.90 15.67
CA GLU A 360 -11.29 -15.31 15.33
C GLU A 360 -11.37 -16.22 14.10
N GLY A 361 -10.22 -16.50 13.49
CA GLY A 361 -10.02 -17.31 12.30
C GLY A 361 -8.58 -17.18 11.84
N PHE A 362 -8.11 -18.10 10.99
CA PHE A 362 -6.77 -18.03 10.43
C PHE A 362 -6.73 -18.31 8.94
N ILE A 363 -5.72 -17.77 8.29
CA ILE A 363 -5.41 -18.01 6.89
C ILE A 363 -3.96 -18.47 6.82
N ILE A 364 -3.70 -19.58 6.13
CA ILE A 364 -2.35 -20.13 5.95
C ILE A 364 -1.94 -20.16 4.48
N GLY A 365 -0.78 -19.57 4.21
CA GLY A 365 -0.23 -19.37 2.87
C GLY A 365 1.06 -20.14 2.64
N SER A 366 1.17 -20.90 1.56
CA SER A 366 2.38 -21.68 1.26
C SER A 366 2.79 -21.58 -0.20
N PRO A 367 4.11 -21.49 -0.51
CA PRO A 367 4.60 -21.93 -1.80
C PRO A 367 4.65 -23.46 -1.86
N THR A 368 4.83 -24.04 -3.05
CA THR A 368 5.23 -25.44 -3.20
C THR A 368 6.72 -25.53 -3.52
N LEU A 369 7.48 -26.25 -2.69
CA LEU A 369 8.91 -26.52 -2.89
C LEU A 369 9.13 -28.03 -2.94
N GLY A 370 9.57 -28.54 -4.10
CA GLY A 370 9.80 -29.99 -4.29
C GLY A 370 8.57 -30.85 -3.99
N GLY A 371 7.36 -30.39 -4.36
CA GLY A 371 6.09 -31.07 -4.09
C GLY A 371 5.60 -30.98 -2.63
N HIS A 372 6.26 -30.19 -1.77
CA HIS A 372 5.92 -30.09 -0.36
C HIS A 372 5.69 -28.64 0.08
N ALA A 373 4.94 -28.47 1.18
CA ALA A 373 4.94 -27.21 1.92
C ALA A 373 6.27 -27.04 2.66
N PRO A 374 6.83 -25.82 2.78
CA PRO A 374 8.03 -25.59 3.58
C PRO A 374 7.85 -26.10 5.02
N THR A 375 8.94 -26.59 5.63
CA THR A 375 8.92 -27.15 7.00
C THR A 375 8.27 -26.21 8.02
N GLN A 376 8.51 -24.92 7.87
CA GLN A 376 7.96 -23.85 8.72
C GLN A 376 6.44 -23.74 8.60
N ILE A 377 5.88 -23.96 7.42
CA ILE A 377 4.43 -24.04 7.20
C ILE A 377 3.85 -25.29 7.84
N GLN A 378 4.54 -26.44 7.73
CA GLN A 378 4.08 -27.67 8.35
C GLN A 378 4.04 -27.55 9.89
N MET A 379 5.07 -26.93 10.48
CA MET A 379 5.11 -26.61 11.91
C MET A 379 3.97 -25.66 12.31
N ALA A 380 3.78 -24.57 11.57
CA ALA A 380 2.70 -23.62 11.82
C ALA A 380 1.32 -24.28 11.73
N LEU A 381 1.10 -25.15 10.74
CA LEU A 381 -0.13 -25.93 10.61
C LEU A 381 -0.36 -26.80 11.84
N GLY A 382 0.67 -27.48 12.35
CA GLY A 382 0.58 -28.28 13.58
C GLY A 382 0.11 -27.47 14.79
N ILE A 383 0.71 -26.29 15.00
CA ILE A 383 0.35 -25.37 16.10
C ILE A 383 -1.10 -24.86 15.95
N LEU A 384 -1.52 -24.52 14.73
CA LEU A 384 -2.88 -24.04 14.47
C LEU A 384 -3.91 -25.15 14.71
N LEU A 385 -3.64 -26.37 14.26
CA LEU A 385 -4.52 -27.53 14.45
C LEU A 385 -4.69 -27.89 15.94
N SER A 386 -3.65 -27.71 16.76
CA SER A 386 -3.72 -27.99 18.20
C SER A 386 -4.39 -26.88 19.02
N THR A 387 -4.38 -25.65 18.51
CA THR A 387 -4.75 -24.46 19.29
C THR A 387 -6.09 -23.86 18.90
N VAL A 388 -6.36 -23.77 17.60
CA VAL A 388 -7.52 -23.02 17.11
C VAL A 388 -8.77 -23.92 17.21
N PRO A 389 -9.88 -23.43 17.81
CA PRO A 389 -11.13 -24.17 17.79
C PRO A 389 -11.71 -24.33 16.38
N LYS A 390 -12.26 -25.52 16.08
CA LYS A 390 -12.88 -25.88 14.80
C LYS A 390 -14.10 -25.04 14.40
N THR A 391 -14.64 -24.28 15.35
CA THR A 391 -15.75 -23.34 15.14
C THR A 391 -15.32 -22.05 14.42
N LYS A 392 -14.01 -21.80 14.31
CA LYS A 392 -13.45 -20.63 13.64
C LYS A 392 -13.20 -20.93 12.16
N PRO A 393 -13.50 -20.00 11.23
CA PRO A 393 -13.26 -20.22 9.81
C PRO A 393 -11.78 -20.19 9.45
N VAL A 394 -11.42 -20.89 8.37
CA VAL A 394 -10.06 -20.98 7.86
C VAL A 394 -9.96 -20.62 6.39
N GLY A 395 -8.78 -20.20 5.95
CA GLY A 395 -8.47 -19.95 4.54
C GLY A 395 -7.12 -20.52 4.15
N VAL A 396 -6.98 -20.94 2.89
CA VAL A 396 -5.72 -21.45 2.33
C VAL A 396 -5.40 -20.69 1.05
N PHE A 397 -4.14 -20.31 0.88
CA PHE A 397 -3.67 -19.71 -0.37
C PHE A 397 -2.24 -20.11 -0.70
N GLY A 398 -1.81 -19.87 -1.93
CA GLY A 398 -0.43 -20.11 -2.31
C GLY A 398 -0.11 -19.77 -3.76
N SER A 399 1.19 -19.58 -4.02
CA SER A 399 1.74 -19.51 -5.37
C SER A 399 2.56 -20.76 -5.67
N PHE A 400 2.49 -21.26 -6.89
CA PHE A 400 3.22 -22.44 -7.33
C PHE A 400 3.72 -22.30 -8.78
N GLY A 401 4.71 -23.10 -9.16
CA GLY A 401 5.22 -23.15 -10.54
C GLY A 401 4.47 -24.18 -11.39
N TRP A 402 4.84 -25.44 -11.22
CA TRP A 402 4.32 -26.56 -12.00
C TRP A 402 3.19 -27.30 -11.29
N SER A 403 3.32 -27.50 -9.97
CA SER A 403 2.41 -28.27 -9.14
C SER A 403 2.13 -27.58 -7.79
N GLY A 404 0.90 -27.71 -7.30
CA GLY A 404 0.34 -26.95 -6.18
C GLY A 404 0.13 -27.75 -4.90
N GLU A 405 0.87 -28.85 -4.70
CA GLU A 405 0.60 -29.87 -3.67
C GLU A 405 0.59 -29.31 -2.25
N ALA A 406 1.39 -28.28 -1.96
CA ALA A 406 1.38 -27.64 -0.65
C ALA A 406 0.00 -27.09 -0.29
N ILE A 407 -0.71 -26.53 -1.27
CA ILE A 407 -2.04 -25.95 -1.07
C ILE A 407 -3.08 -27.06 -0.89
N ASP A 408 -2.98 -28.12 -1.70
CA ASP A 408 -3.83 -29.32 -1.58
C ASP A 408 -3.66 -30.01 -0.23
N LEU A 409 -2.42 -30.13 0.25
CA LEU A 409 -2.10 -30.69 1.56
C LEU A 409 -2.74 -29.88 2.68
N LEU A 410 -2.55 -28.55 2.66
CA LEU A 410 -3.13 -27.65 3.67
C LEU A 410 -4.65 -27.71 3.65
N GLU A 411 -5.26 -27.68 2.46
CA GLU A 411 -6.70 -27.80 2.29
C GLU A 411 -7.23 -29.11 2.87
N SER A 412 -6.68 -30.25 2.45
CA SER A 412 -7.09 -31.58 2.92
C SER A 412 -6.98 -31.68 4.43
N LYS A 413 -5.84 -31.31 5.02
CA LYS A 413 -5.64 -31.39 6.48
C LYS A 413 -6.64 -30.55 7.26
N LEU A 414 -7.01 -29.38 6.76
CA LEU A 414 -7.99 -28.52 7.41
C LEU A 414 -9.43 -29.04 7.24
N ARG A 415 -9.77 -29.59 6.07
CA ARG A 415 -11.06 -30.26 5.85
C ARG A 415 -11.21 -31.49 6.73
N ASP A 416 -10.20 -32.34 6.79
CA ASP A 416 -10.18 -33.55 7.62
C ASP A 416 -10.28 -33.22 9.12
N ALA A 417 -9.67 -32.11 9.54
CA ALA A 417 -9.79 -31.63 10.91
C ALA A 417 -11.19 -31.07 11.25
N GLY A 418 -12.04 -30.82 10.24
CA GLY A 418 -13.42 -30.36 10.39
C GLY A 418 -13.59 -28.84 10.39
N TYR A 419 -12.67 -28.09 9.80
CA TYR A 419 -12.79 -26.64 9.69
C TYR A 419 -13.72 -26.21 8.55
N SER A 420 -14.44 -25.11 8.76
CA SER A 420 -15.18 -24.42 7.70
C SER A 420 -14.29 -23.43 6.95
N PHE A 421 -14.35 -23.42 5.62
CA PHE A 421 -13.58 -22.48 4.81
C PHE A 421 -14.32 -21.16 4.65
N GLY A 422 -13.61 -20.06 4.86
CA GLY A 422 -14.16 -18.72 4.65
C GLY A 422 -14.11 -18.25 3.19
N PHE A 423 -13.31 -18.91 2.35
CA PHE A 423 -13.29 -18.77 0.90
C PHE A 423 -12.67 -20.03 0.27
N ASP A 424 -12.89 -20.21 -1.02
CA ASP A 424 -12.27 -21.32 -1.76
C ASP A 424 -10.74 -21.15 -1.82
N PRO A 425 -9.97 -22.23 -1.65
CA PRO A 425 -8.51 -22.16 -1.65
C PRO A 425 -7.93 -21.48 -2.89
N ILE A 426 -7.10 -20.47 -2.67
CA ILE A 426 -6.57 -19.63 -3.75
C ILE A 426 -5.24 -20.21 -4.24
N LYS A 427 -5.21 -20.68 -5.49
CA LYS A 427 -4.02 -21.22 -6.15
C LYS A 427 -3.59 -20.31 -7.30
N VAL A 428 -2.42 -19.69 -7.18
CA VAL A 428 -1.88 -18.79 -8.21
C VAL A 428 -0.67 -19.43 -8.88
N LYS A 429 -0.76 -19.63 -10.20
CA LYS A 429 0.37 -20.13 -10.98
C LYS A 429 1.34 -18.98 -11.28
N PHE A 430 2.59 -19.12 -10.86
CA PHE A 430 3.65 -18.12 -10.97
C PHE A 430 3.27 -16.76 -10.34
N LYS A 431 3.50 -15.66 -11.07
CA LYS A 431 3.41 -14.28 -10.59
C LYS A 431 1.95 -13.79 -10.59
N PRO A 432 1.46 -13.22 -9.47
CA PRO A 432 0.13 -12.61 -9.43
C PRO A 432 -0.06 -11.47 -10.44
N THR A 433 -1.26 -11.36 -11.00
CA THR A 433 -1.71 -10.24 -11.85
C THR A 433 -2.66 -9.31 -11.08
N ASP A 434 -3.08 -8.18 -11.68
CA ASP A 434 -4.06 -7.29 -11.04
C ASP A 434 -5.40 -7.94 -10.77
N VAL A 435 -5.87 -8.75 -11.71
CA VAL A 435 -7.08 -9.56 -11.52
C VAL A 435 -6.88 -10.50 -10.34
N THR A 436 -5.71 -11.17 -10.24
CA THR A 436 -5.39 -12.04 -9.10
C THR A 436 -5.43 -11.27 -7.78
N LEU A 437 -4.75 -10.13 -7.70
CA LEU A 437 -4.69 -9.33 -6.48
C LEU A 437 -6.08 -8.82 -6.09
N LYS A 438 -6.90 -8.45 -7.07
CA LYS A 438 -8.27 -8.03 -6.82
C LYS A 438 -9.13 -9.15 -6.27
N THR A 439 -9.07 -10.34 -6.89
CA THR A 439 -9.75 -11.54 -6.38
C THR A 439 -9.32 -11.87 -4.95
N CYS A 440 -8.03 -11.76 -4.63
CA CYS A 440 -7.53 -12.00 -3.28
C CYS A 440 -8.04 -10.96 -2.27
N GLU A 441 -8.09 -9.69 -2.66
CA GLU A 441 -8.66 -8.62 -1.83
C GLU A 441 -10.17 -8.83 -1.57
N GLU A 442 -10.92 -9.27 -2.59
CA GLU A 442 -12.34 -9.62 -2.45
C GLU A 442 -12.53 -10.83 -1.52
N ALA A 443 -11.73 -11.89 -1.69
CA ALA A 443 -11.78 -13.07 -0.80
C ALA A 443 -11.49 -12.70 0.67
N GLY A 444 -10.52 -11.81 0.92
CA GLY A 444 -10.25 -11.29 2.26
C GLY A 444 -11.41 -10.48 2.83
N THR A 445 -12.11 -9.73 1.99
CA THR A 445 -13.31 -8.96 2.38
C THR A 445 -14.44 -9.89 2.79
N ASP A 446 -14.71 -10.91 1.99
CA ASP A 446 -15.75 -11.92 2.24
C ASP A 446 -15.48 -12.68 3.54
N PHE A 447 -14.22 -13.07 3.77
CA PHE A 447 -13.79 -13.71 5.01
C PHE A 447 -14.11 -12.85 6.23
N ALA A 448 -13.79 -11.56 6.15
CA ALA A 448 -14.06 -10.63 7.24
C ALA A 448 -15.57 -10.42 7.48
N GLN A 449 -16.37 -10.32 6.42
CA GLN A 449 -17.83 -10.19 6.52
C GLN A 449 -18.47 -11.41 7.18
N GLN A 450 -17.99 -12.62 6.89
CA GLN A 450 -18.47 -13.85 7.53
C GLN A 450 -18.24 -13.83 9.05
N ILE A 451 -17.04 -13.42 9.49
CA ILE A 451 -16.74 -13.29 10.93
C ILE A 451 -17.62 -12.22 11.58
N LYS A 452 -17.78 -11.04 10.95
CA LYS A 452 -18.69 -10.00 11.45
C LYS A 452 -20.12 -10.50 11.62
N LYS A 453 -20.61 -11.26 10.64
CA LYS A 453 -21.95 -11.87 10.68
C LYS A 453 -22.06 -12.88 11.82
N ALA A 454 -21.07 -13.75 11.99
CA ALA A 454 -21.03 -14.74 13.07
C ALA A 454 -21.03 -14.06 14.46
N ASN A 455 -20.22 -13.01 14.64
CA ASN A 455 -20.14 -12.28 15.90
C ASN A 455 -21.41 -11.50 16.23
N LYS A 456 -22.10 -10.97 15.20
CA LYS A 456 -23.42 -10.35 15.35
C LYS A 456 -24.51 -11.36 15.76
N ILE A 457 -24.40 -12.62 15.33
CA ILE A 457 -25.32 -13.68 15.74
C ILE A 457 -25.04 -14.10 17.19
N LYS A 458 -23.77 -14.32 17.56
CA LYS A 458 -23.37 -14.67 18.94
C LYS A 458 -23.78 -13.61 19.96
N SER A 459 -23.53 -12.33 19.68
CA SER A 459 -23.92 -11.22 20.56
C SER A 459 -25.44 -11.12 20.76
N ARG A 460 -26.24 -11.45 19.74
CA ARG A 460 -27.71 -11.53 19.85
C ARG A 460 -28.21 -12.69 20.70
N GLN A 461 -27.44 -13.78 20.80
CA GLN A 461 -27.79 -14.96 21.58
C GLN A 461 -27.39 -14.82 23.06
N GLN A 462 -26.33 -14.05 23.37
CA GLN A 462 -25.79 -13.88 24.72
C GLN A 462 -26.34 -12.66 25.50
N GLY A 463 -27.07 -11.74 24.84
CA GLY A 463 -27.70 -10.57 25.47
C GLY A 463 -29.22 -10.55 25.29
N SER A 464 -29.96 -10.24 26.36
CA SER A 464 -31.42 -10.13 26.47
C SER A 464 -32.13 -9.74 25.16
N ALA A 465 -33.12 -10.53 24.76
CA ALA A 465 -34.01 -10.34 23.60
C ALA A 465 -34.82 -9.01 23.58
N GLN A 466 -34.51 -8.04 24.44
CA GLN A 466 -35.29 -6.82 24.67
C GLN A 466 -34.78 -5.54 23.97
N SER A 467 -33.63 -5.54 23.27
CA SER A 467 -33.11 -4.29 22.64
C SER A 467 -32.88 -4.35 21.11
N ALA A 468 -32.99 -5.52 20.47
CA ALA A 468 -32.63 -5.68 19.05
C ALA A 468 -33.78 -5.46 18.03
N THR A 469 -35.01 -5.21 18.51
CA THR A 469 -36.25 -5.18 17.71
C THR A 469 -36.90 -3.79 17.59
N GLN A 470 -36.57 -2.82 18.43
CA GLN A 470 -37.06 -1.45 18.25
C GLN A 470 -36.09 -0.65 17.39
N ILE A 471 -36.51 -0.33 16.16
CA ILE A 471 -35.88 0.72 15.35
C ILE A 471 -36.03 2.01 16.13
N THR A 472 -34.93 2.64 16.51
CA THR A 472 -34.94 3.88 17.27
C THR A 472 -35.64 4.99 16.48
N ALA A 473 -36.23 5.99 17.18
CA ALA A 473 -36.83 7.14 16.51
C ALA A 473 -35.82 7.84 15.56
N THR A 474 -34.56 7.89 15.97
CA THR A 474 -33.45 8.40 15.15
C THR A 474 -33.25 7.58 13.88
N GLU A 475 -33.22 6.24 13.95
CA GLU A 475 -33.08 5.39 12.77
C GLU A 475 -34.27 5.52 11.81
N GLN A 476 -35.49 5.68 12.33
CA GLN A 476 -36.66 5.94 11.51
C GLN A 476 -36.56 7.29 10.80
N ALA A 477 -36.11 8.34 11.51
CA ALA A 477 -35.89 9.66 10.94
C ALA A 477 -34.81 9.63 9.85
N VAL A 478 -33.68 8.94 10.08
CA VAL A 478 -32.63 8.74 9.06
C VAL A 478 -33.17 7.96 7.86
N GLY A 479 -34.09 7.01 8.05
CA GLY A 479 -34.76 6.29 6.97
C GLY A 479 -35.60 7.19 6.03
N ARG A 480 -35.95 8.40 6.48
CA ARG A 480 -36.64 9.41 5.64
C ARG A 480 -35.71 10.16 4.69
N ILE A 481 -34.38 9.98 4.80
CA ILE A 481 -33.45 10.52 3.81
C ILE A 481 -33.62 9.75 2.51
N VAL A 482 -33.94 10.49 1.46
CA VAL A 482 -34.26 9.95 0.14
C VAL A 482 -33.06 10.15 -0.79
N GLY A 483 -32.78 9.16 -1.63
CA GLY A 483 -31.74 9.26 -2.66
C GLY A 483 -32.14 8.55 -3.95
N SER A 484 -31.58 9.01 -5.06
CA SER A 484 -31.77 8.41 -6.37
C SER A 484 -31.17 7.00 -6.42
N LEU A 485 -31.87 6.07 -7.05
CA LEU A 485 -31.34 4.75 -7.34
C LEU A 485 -30.44 4.81 -8.57
N CYS A 486 -29.15 4.56 -8.34
CA CYS A 486 -28.13 4.56 -9.37
C CYS A 486 -27.29 3.28 -9.30
N ILE A 487 -26.65 2.91 -10.40
CA ILE A 487 -25.54 1.97 -10.40
C ILE A 487 -24.26 2.72 -10.70
N LEU A 488 -23.31 2.65 -9.78
CA LEU A 488 -21.94 3.11 -10.01
C LEU A 488 -21.17 1.97 -10.67
N THR A 489 -20.49 2.25 -11.77
CA THR A 489 -19.64 1.31 -12.51
C THR A 489 -18.25 1.92 -12.71
N ALA A 490 -17.19 1.12 -12.56
CA ALA A 490 -15.82 1.58 -12.71
C ALA A 490 -14.97 0.51 -13.39
N LYS A 491 -13.97 0.95 -14.15
CA LYS A 491 -12.99 0.11 -14.82
C LYS A 491 -11.60 0.72 -14.71
N GLN A 492 -10.60 -0.12 -14.40
CA GLN A 492 -9.19 0.23 -14.45
C GLN A 492 -8.42 -0.96 -15.02
N GLY A 493 -7.82 -0.79 -16.20
CA GLY A 493 -7.22 -1.90 -16.94
C GLY A 493 -8.24 -3.02 -17.18
N ASP A 494 -7.90 -4.23 -16.74
CA ASP A 494 -8.76 -5.42 -16.84
C ASP A 494 -9.71 -5.60 -15.65
N VAL A 495 -9.60 -4.74 -14.62
CA VAL A 495 -10.44 -4.83 -13.42
C VAL A 495 -11.69 -3.99 -13.59
N MET A 496 -12.86 -4.63 -13.46
CA MET A 496 -14.16 -3.99 -13.56
C MET A 496 -15.01 -4.28 -12.34
N SER A 497 -15.74 -3.27 -11.85
CA SER A 497 -16.65 -3.46 -10.72
C SER A 497 -17.85 -2.50 -10.78
N GLY A 498 -18.88 -2.82 -10.00
CA GLY A 498 -20.05 -1.97 -9.88
C GLY A 498 -20.79 -2.20 -8.57
N MET A 499 -21.60 -1.21 -8.19
CA MET A 499 -22.44 -1.27 -7.00
C MET A 499 -23.74 -0.49 -7.16
N LEU A 500 -24.76 -0.90 -6.41
CA LEU A 500 -25.93 -0.08 -6.17
C LEU A 500 -25.54 1.15 -5.32
N ALA A 501 -25.76 2.35 -5.86
CA ALA A 501 -25.57 3.62 -5.18
C ALA A 501 -26.93 4.27 -4.93
N SER A 502 -27.24 4.55 -3.66
CA SER A 502 -28.48 5.25 -3.28
C SER A 502 -28.25 6.49 -2.41
N TRP A 503 -26.98 6.83 -2.13
CA TRP A 503 -26.57 8.00 -1.37
C TRP A 503 -25.83 8.94 -2.30
N VAL A 504 -26.58 9.55 -3.21
CA VAL A 504 -26.09 10.47 -4.25
C VAL A 504 -26.77 11.82 -4.08
N SER A 505 -26.00 12.90 -4.11
CA SER A 505 -26.51 14.27 -4.01
C SER A 505 -25.66 15.23 -4.83
N GLN A 506 -26.29 16.11 -5.62
CA GLN A 506 -25.58 17.14 -6.37
C GLN A 506 -24.91 18.11 -5.40
N ALA A 507 -23.65 18.44 -5.65
CA ALA A 507 -22.82 19.25 -4.76
C ALA A 507 -22.44 20.59 -5.39
N THR A 508 -22.28 20.64 -6.72
CA THR A 508 -21.75 21.83 -7.41
C THR A 508 -22.39 22.01 -8.80
N PHE A 509 -22.47 23.27 -9.23
CA PHE A 509 -22.88 23.66 -10.59
C PHE A 509 -21.69 23.89 -11.53
N ASN A 510 -20.58 24.45 -11.03
CA ASN A 510 -19.39 24.75 -11.83
C ASN A 510 -18.08 24.42 -11.07
N PRO A 511 -17.30 23.42 -11.53
CA PRO A 511 -17.72 22.41 -12.50
C PRO A 511 -18.90 21.60 -11.94
N PRO A 512 -19.75 21.00 -12.79
CA PRO A 512 -20.86 20.19 -12.32
C PRO A 512 -20.33 18.98 -11.54
N GLY A 513 -20.88 18.72 -10.36
CA GLY A 513 -20.38 17.66 -9.49
C GLY A 513 -21.38 17.20 -8.44
N PHE A 514 -21.12 16.02 -7.88
CA PHE A 514 -21.98 15.38 -6.89
C PHE A 514 -21.14 14.63 -5.85
N THR A 515 -21.77 14.33 -4.72
CA THR A 515 -21.24 13.40 -3.73
C THR A 515 -21.91 12.05 -3.85
N VAL A 516 -21.14 10.97 -3.73
CA VAL A 516 -21.63 9.60 -3.55
C VAL A 516 -20.95 8.95 -2.36
N ALA A 517 -21.72 8.29 -1.50
CA ALA A 517 -21.17 7.55 -0.37
C ALA A 517 -20.98 6.06 -0.71
N VAL A 518 -19.80 5.53 -0.39
CA VAL A 518 -19.33 4.19 -0.76
C VAL A 518 -18.84 3.47 0.49
N ALA A 519 -19.41 2.31 0.83
CA ALA A 519 -18.94 1.54 1.99
C ALA A 519 -17.53 1.00 1.75
N LYS A 520 -16.69 1.00 2.80
CA LYS A 520 -15.26 0.61 2.73
C LYS A 520 -15.03 -0.83 2.33
N ASP A 521 -16.01 -1.69 2.54
CA ASP A 521 -15.97 -3.11 2.23
C ASP A 521 -16.53 -3.44 0.83
N ARG A 522 -16.91 -2.44 0.02
CA ARG A 522 -17.33 -2.69 -1.37
C ARG A 522 -16.13 -2.94 -2.26
N ALA A 523 -16.27 -3.87 -3.19
CA ALA A 523 -15.21 -4.17 -4.17
C ALA A 523 -14.85 -2.96 -5.02
N VAL A 524 -15.83 -2.16 -5.45
CA VAL A 524 -15.62 -0.97 -6.27
C VAL A 524 -14.84 0.15 -5.55
N GLU A 525 -14.73 0.10 -4.23
CA GLU A 525 -13.99 1.10 -3.44
C GLU A 525 -12.55 1.28 -3.92
N SER A 526 -11.90 0.18 -4.33
CA SER A 526 -10.51 0.24 -4.78
C SER A 526 -10.33 0.92 -6.14
N LEU A 527 -11.42 1.17 -6.87
CA LEU A 527 -11.43 1.81 -8.20
C LEU A 527 -11.87 3.28 -8.11
N LEU A 528 -12.06 3.81 -6.90
CA LEU A 528 -12.63 5.14 -6.67
C LEU A 528 -11.66 6.05 -5.91
N TYR A 529 -10.36 5.91 -6.13
CA TYR A 529 -9.34 6.84 -5.61
C TYR A 529 -9.34 8.15 -6.40
N SER A 530 -8.69 9.20 -5.87
CA SER A 530 -8.65 10.48 -6.58
C SER A 530 -8.05 10.32 -7.97
N LYS A 531 -8.68 10.99 -8.95
CA LYS A 531 -8.43 10.91 -10.40
C LYS A 531 -8.90 9.65 -11.10
N SER A 532 -9.53 8.70 -10.40
CA SER A 532 -10.11 7.52 -11.05
C SER A 532 -11.39 7.90 -11.82
N PRO A 533 -11.55 7.43 -13.07
CA PRO A 533 -12.79 7.56 -13.81
C PRO A 533 -13.83 6.53 -13.34
N PHE A 534 -15.10 6.91 -13.43
CA PHE A 534 -16.22 6.00 -13.24
C PHE A 534 -17.47 6.51 -13.97
N VAL A 535 -18.51 5.69 -14.03
CA VAL A 535 -19.82 6.08 -14.58
C VAL A 535 -20.89 5.93 -13.50
N LEU A 536 -21.76 6.94 -13.39
CA LEU A 536 -22.98 6.86 -12.60
C LEU A 536 -24.18 6.67 -13.54
N ASN A 537 -24.79 5.48 -13.48
CA ASN A 537 -25.97 5.10 -14.24
C ASN A 537 -27.23 5.38 -13.41
N ILE A 538 -28.09 6.28 -13.84
CA ILE A 538 -29.32 6.66 -13.13
C ILE A 538 -30.46 5.78 -13.62
N LEU A 539 -31.18 5.12 -12.71
CA LEU A 539 -32.24 4.17 -13.05
C LEU A 539 -33.62 4.84 -13.12
N GLY A 540 -34.50 4.31 -13.98
CA GLY A 540 -35.89 4.75 -14.11
C GLY A 540 -36.84 3.95 -13.23
N GLU A 541 -37.97 4.55 -12.84
CA GLU A 541 -39.03 3.88 -12.05
C GLU A 541 -39.57 2.59 -12.70
N ASP A 542 -39.44 2.45 -14.02
CA ASP A 542 -39.89 1.29 -14.79
C ASP A 542 -38.82 0.21 -14.98
N THR A 543 -37.52 0.55 -14.94
CA THR A 543 -36.42 -0.38 -15.22
C THR A 543 -35.54 -0.74 -14.02
N TYR A 544 -35.65 -0.03 -12.89
CA TYR A 544 -34.71 -0.17 -11.77
C TYR A 544 -34.62 -1.57 -11.17
N GLN A 545 -35.69 -2.36 -11.22
CA GLN A 545 -35.79 -3.63 -10.47
C GLN A 545 -34.74 -4.65 -10.88
N ARG A 546 -34.42 -4.77 -12.18
CA ARG A 546 -33.46 -5.76 -12.68
C ARG A 546 -32.03 -5.40 -12.25
N PRO A 547 -31.48 -4.19 -12.55
CA PRO A 547 -30.17 -3.78 -12.06
C PRO A 547 -30.08 -3.78 -10.54
N MET A 548 -31.11 -3.33 -9.83
CA MET A 548 -31.12 -3.33 -8.36
C MET A 548 -30.97 -4.75 -7.78
N LYS A 549 -31.78 -5.71 -8.25
CA LYS A 549 -31.68 -7.11 -7.79
C LYS A 549 -30.31 -7.71 -8.12
N HIS A 550 -29.78 -7.40 -9.30
CA HIS A 550 -28.46 -7.86 -9.74
C HIS A 550 -27.34 -7.40 -8.80
N PHE A 551 -27.23 -6.09 -8.56
CA PHE A 551 -26.16 -5.53 -7.72
C PHE A 551 -26.38 -5.68 -6.20
N LEU A 552 -27.54 -6.20 -5.77
CA LEU A 552 -27.79 -6.63 -4.39
C LEU A 552 -27.38 -8.09 -4.13
N LYS A 553 -27.24 -8.91 -5.17
CA LYS A 553 -26.76 -10.29 -5.04
C LYS A 553 -25.30 -10.29 -4.55
N PRO A 554 -24.90 -11.20 -3.64
CA PRO A 554 -23.49 -11.43 -3.36
C PRO A 554 -22.78 -11.99 -4.61
N PHE A 555 -21.63 -11.42 -4.93
CA PHE A 555 -20.75 -11.89 -6.00
C PHE A 555 -19.53 -12.53 -5.35
N GLY A 556 -19.14 -13.71 -5.83
CA GLY A 556 -17.90 -14.35 -5.43
C GLY A 556 -16.67 -13.58 -5.90
N PRO A 557 -15.50 -13.81 -5.29
CA PRO A 557 -14.25 -13.18 -5.71
C PRO A 557 -13.95 -13.46 -7.19
N GLY A 558 -13.73 -12.40 -7.98
CA GLY A 558 -13.47 -12.51 -9.42
C GLY A 558 -14.67 -12.89 -10.30
N GLU A 559 -15.88 -13.05 -9.75
CA GLU A 559 -17.11 -13.26 -10.54
C GLU A 559 -17.40 -12.02 -11.40
N ASP A 560 -17.81 -12.23 -12.65
CA ASP A 560 -18.21 -11.13 -13.53
C ASP A 560 -19.51 -10.48 -13.00
N ARG A 561 -19.35 -9.27 -12.46
CA ARG A 561 -20.43 -8.46 -11.90
C ARG A 561 -21.38 -7.90 -12.96
N PHE A 562 -21.07 -8.03 -14.25
CA PHE A 562 -21.89 -7.54 -15.36
C PHE A 562 -22.51 -8.68 -16.18
N ALA A 563 -22.26 -9.94 -15.81
CA ALA A 563 -22.81 -11.09 -16.50
C ALA A 563 -24.34 -11.00 -16.61
N GLY A 564 -24.85 -11.06 -17.84
CA GLY A 564 -26.29 -10.98 -18.12
C GLY A 564 -26.90 -9.57 -18.08
N LEU A 565 -26.08 -8.51 -17.98
CA LEU A 565 -26.50 -7.13 -18.19
C LEU A 565 -26.04 -6.62 -19.57
N GLU A 566 -26.87 -5.80 -20.20
CA GLU A 566 -26.48 -5.13 -21.43
C GLU A 566 -25.73 -3.85 -21.11
N THR A 567 -24.50 -3.74 -21.61
CA THR A 567 -23.60 -2.62 -21.38
C THR A 567 -23.14 -1.97 -22.68
N GLU A 568 -22.82 -0.69 -22.60
CA GLU A 568 -22.07 0.07 -23.61
C GLU A 568 -20.80 0.63 -22.95
N THR A 569 -19.81 1.02 -23.75
CA THR A 569 -18.55 1.58 -23.24
C THR A 569 -18.58 3.10 -23.33
N ALA A 570 -18.36 3.77 -22.19
CA ALA A 570 -18.23 5.23 -22.11
C ALA A 570 -16.90 5.74 -22.71
N THR A 571 -16.73 7.06 -22.83
CA THR A 571 -15.46 7.65 -23.31
C THR A 571 -14.31 7.47 -22.32
N ASN A 572 -14.62 7.21 -21.06
CA ASN A 572 -13.68 6.86 -20.00
C ASN A 572 -13.53 5.34 -19.78
N ASP A 573 -13.88 4.51 -20.78
CA ASP A 573 -13.84 3.04 -20.79
C ASP A 573 -14.72 2.33 -19.75
N CYS A 574 -15.48 3.06 -18.94
CA CYS A 574 -16.34 2.47 -17.92
C CYS A 574 -17.69 2.00 -18.50
N PRO A 575 -18.32 0.97 -17.92
CA PRO A 575 -19.59 0.45 -18.43
C PRO A 575 -20.77 1.40 -18.20
N ILE A 576 -21.55 1.64 -19.25
CA ILE A 576 -22.88 2.26 -19.20
C ILE A 576 -23.92 1.14 -19.24
N LEU A 577 -24.91 1.16 -18.35
CA LEU A 577 -26.02 0.21 -18.40
C LEU A 577 -27.11 0.70 -19.35
N LYS A 578 -27.55 -0.14 -20.29
CA LYS A 578 -28.65 0.22 -21.20
C LYS A 578 -30.00 0.39 -20.50
N ASP A 579 -30.19 -0.25 -19.35
CA ASP A 579 -31.39 -0.10 -18.51
C ASP A 579 -31.49 1.28 -17.82
N ALA A 580 -30.45 2.10 -17.90
CA ALA A 580 -30.42 3.44 -17.30
C ALA A 580 -31.24 4.45 -18.11
N ILE A 581 -31.81 5.45 -17.43
CA ILE A 581 -32.49 6.58 -18.09
C ILE A 581 -31.52 7.71 -18.44
N SER A 582 -30.37 7.76 -17.76
CA SER A 582 -29.26 8.67 -18.05
C SER A 582 -27.97 8.15 -17.43
N TYR A 583 -26.83 8.57 -17.96
CA TYR A 583 -25.52 8.29 -17.38
C TYR A 583 -24.68 9.55 -17.26
N LEU A 584 -23.75 9.54 -16.31
CA LEU A 584 -22.76 10.58 -16.08
C LEU A 584 -21.37 9.96 -16.09
N GLU A 585 -20.48 10.47 -16.94
CA GLU A 585 -19.06 10.12 -16.95
C GLU A 585 -18.34 11.05 -15.98
N CYS A 586 -17.68 10.44 -14.99
CA CYS A 586 -17.23 11.13 -13.79
C CYS A 586 -15.75 10.88 -13.52
N GLU A 587 -15.12 11.82 -12.86
CA GLU A 587 -13.77 11.69 -12.29
C GLU A 587 -13.85 11.98 -10.79
N VAL A 588 -13.23 11.14 -9.96
CA VAL A 588 -13.12 11.40 -8.53
C VAL A 588 -12.18 12.57 -8.29
N GLU A 589 -12.69 13.64 -7.69
CA GLU A 589 -11.88 14.81 -7.36
C GLU A 589 -11.34 14.73 -5.93
N ASN A 590 -12.16 14.28 -4.98
CA ASN A 590 -11.76 14.15 -3.58
C ASN A 590 -12.54 13.06 -2.85
N ARG A 591 -12.00 12.58 -1.73
CA ARG A 591 -12.63 11.58 -0.86
C ARG A 591 -12.45 11.94 0.61
N MET A 592 -13.49 11.72 1.39
CA MET A 592 -13.49 11.96 2.82
C MET A 592 -13.85 10.67 3.58
N GLU A 593 -13.03 10.30 4.56
CA GLU A 593 -13.28 9.14 5.41
C GLU A 593 -14.39 9.46 6.42
N CYS A 594 -15.49 8.71 6.41
CA CYS A 594 -16.66 8.92 7.25
C CYS A 594 -17.12 7.59 7.87
N GLY A 595 -16.58 7.25 9.05
CA GLY A 595 -16.97 6.01 9.74
C GLY A 595 -16.68 4.77 8.90
N ASP A 596 -17.73 4.05 8.50
CA ASP A 596 -17.69 2.84 7.66
C ASP A 596 -17.78 3.14 6.15
N HIS A 597 -17.93 4.40 5.75
CA HIS A 597 -18.02 4.84 4.35
C HIS A 597 -16.92 5.83 3.97
N TRP A 598 -16.72 5.96 2.66
CA TRP A 598 -16.08 7.09 2.01
C TRP A 598 -17.16 7.98 1.40
N VAL A 599 -17.09 9.28 1.62
CA VAL A 599 -17.84 10.26 0.82
C VAL A 599 -16.93 10.70 -0.32
N VAL A 600 -17.33 10.38 -1.54
CA VAL A 600 -16.59 10.67 -2.77
C VAL A 600 -17.23 11.89 -3.42
N TYR A 601 -16.45 12.96 -3.62
CA TYR A 601 -16.86 14.09 -4.46
C TYR A 601 -16.33 13.86 -5.88
N ALA A 602 -17.24 13.87 -6.84
CA ALA A 602 -16.95 13.58 -8.23
C ALA A 602 -17.36 14.75 -9.12
N VAL A 603 -16.50 15.05 -10.09
CA VAL A 603 -16.75 16.04 -11.13
C VAL A 603 -17.25 15.31 -12.38
N ILE A 604 -18.33 15.84 -12.95
CA ILE A 604 -18.96 15.31 -14.15
C ILE A 604 -18.23 15.89 -15.36
N LYS A 605 -17.72 15.01 -16.23
CA LYS A 605 -17.02 15.38 -17.46
C LYS A 605 -17.93 15.33 -18.68
N ASN A 606 -18.83 14.35 -18.70
CA ASN A 606 -19.80 14.15 -19.78
C ASN A 606 -21.07 13.47 -19.23
N GLY A 607 -22.15 13.47 -20.00
CA GLY A 607 -23.36 12.76 -19.63
C GLY A 607 -24.44 12.86 -20.70
N LYS A 608 -25.37 11.91 -20.69
CA LYS A 608 -26.46 11.87 -21.67
C LYS A 608 -27.74 11.37 -21.01
N VAL A 609 -28.86 11.98 -21.37
CA VAL A 609 -30.20 11.46 -21.11
C VAL A 609 -30.55 10.46 -22.21
N LEU A 610 -30.79 9.21 -21.82
CA LEU A 610 -31.17 8.12 -22.71
C LEU A 610 -32.69 8.08 -22.91
N ARG A 611 -33.45 8.37 -21.84
CA ARG A 611 -34.92 8.35 -21.84
C ARG A 611 -35.47 9.53 -21.03
N SER A 612 -35.99 10.55 -21.70
CA SER A 612 -36.48 11.80 -21.07
C SER A 612 -37.88 11.71 -20.45
N ASN A 613 -38.70 10.75 -20.89
CA ASN A 613 -40.11 10.63 -20.47
C ASN A 613 -40.32 9.80 -19.19
N VAL A 614 -39.24 9.40 -18.51
CA VAL A 614 -39.28 8.51 -17.35
C VAL A 614 -38.69 9.21 -16.14
N LYS A 615 -39.35 9.08 -14.99
CA LYS A 615 -38.86 9.61 -13.72
C LYS A 615 -37.73 8.75 -13.15
N THR A 616 -36.79 9.39 -12.47
CA THR A 616 -35.73 8.72 -11.73
C THR A 616 -36.32 7.86 -10.62
N ALA A 617 -35.87 6.61 -10.53
CA ALA A 617 -36.22 5.72 -9.43
C ALA A 617 -35.60 6.23 -8.12
N VAL A 618 -36.37 6.11 -7.04
CA VAL A 618 -36.01 6.64 -5.73
C VAL A 618 -36.06 5.53 -4.70
N HIS A 619 -35.08 5.50 -3.79
CA HIS A 619 -35.05 4.50 -2.73
C HIS A 619 -35.70 5.03 -1.45
N HIS A 620 -36.75 4.35 -0.98
CA HIS A 620 -37.40 4.62 0.30
C HIS A 620 -37.01 3.57 1.33
N ARG A 621 -36.44 3.99 2.47
CA ARG A 621 -36.03 3.09 3.55
C ARG A 621 -36.99 3.17 4.73
N LYS A 622 -37.21 2.04 5.41
CA LYS A 622 -37.95 2.00 6.69
C LYS A 622 -37.07 2.38 7.89
N ALA A 623 -35.75 2.19 7.78
CA ALA A 623 -34.76 2.52 8.80
C ALA A 623 -33.43 2.93 8.14
N GLY A 624 -32.67 3.82 8.78
CA GLY A 624 -31.36 4.29 8.28
C GLY A 624 -30.25 3.23 8.28
N THR A 625 -30.38 2.18 9.10
CA THR A 625 -29.30 1.21 9.37
C THR A 625 -29.40 -0.09 8.57
N ARG A 626 -30.45 -0.29 7.77
CA ARG A 626 -30.67 -1.51 6.97
C ARG A 626 -31.32 -1.17 5.63
N TYR A 627 -30.96 -1.92 4.59
CA TYR A 627 -31.64 -1.94 3.30
C TYR A 627 -32.95 -2.72 3.40
#